data_AF-A0A1A8N1A2-F1
#
_entry.id   AF-A0A1A8N1A2-F1
#
_cell.length_a   1.000
_cell.length_b   1.000
_cell.length_c   1.000
_cell.angle_alpha   90.00
_cell.angle_beta   90.00
_cell.angle_gamma   90.00
#
_symmetry.space_group_name_H-M   'P 1'
#
loop_
_entity.id
_entity.type
_entity.pdbx_description
1 polymer ?
#
loop_
_entity_poly.entity_id
_entity_poly.type
_entity_poly.pdbx_seq_one_letter_code
_entity_poly.pdbx_strand_id
1 'polypeptide(L)'
;MGQLNAATLLPFGAFWVVFLWESGASSIRTTASVDTSRMECPDNKILTVEYSCVRAGGMNSTCFRRKCCEGFRFVMGQCIPESVDVCAASPCEQQCTDNFGRVVCTCYPGYRFDRDRHQNHKSPYCLDIDECEDSSRGVCDHECVNTMGSFQCRCHTGYFLAADQRSCVLVHNLSSSGKSDTLMSSGTCSFT
;
A
#
# COMPACT_ATOMS: atom_id res chain seq x y z
N MET A 1 -32.51 -18.18 29.30
CA MET A 1 -33.37 -19.23 28.69
C MET A 1 -33.49 -18.90 27.22
N GLY A 2 -32.62 -19.49 26.37
CA GLY A 2 -32.60 -19.23 24.93
C GLY A 2 -33.69 -20.01 24.22
N GLN A 3 -34.45 -19.35 23.34
CA GLN A 3 -35.43 -20.01 22.48
C GLN A 3 -34.73 -20.64 21.28
N LEU A 4 -34.96 -21.93 21.09
CA LEU A 4 -34.54 -22.72 19.93
C LEU A 4 -35.59 -22.54 18.83
N ASN A 5 -35.22 -21.97 17.69
CA ASN A 5 -36.12 -21.93 16.52
C ASN A 5 -35.49 -22.68 15.33
N ALA A 6 -36.22 -23.72 14.93
CA ALA A 6 -36.23 -24.46 13.65
C ALA A 6 -34.91 -25.07 13.13
N ALA A 7 -34.90 -26.41 13.08
CA ALA A 7 -33.96 -27.21 12.29
C ALA A 7 -34.59 -27.51 10.92
N THR A 8 -33.91 -27.17 9.83
CA THR A 8 -34.34 -27.56 8.48
C THR A 8 -33.52 -28.77 8.04
N LEU A 9 -34.19 -29.91 7.81
CA LEU A 9 -33.57 -31.15 7.35
C LEU A 9 -33.58 -31.18 5.82
N LEU A 10 -32.40 -31.19 5.19
CA LEU A 10 -32.25 -31.52 3.78
C LEU A 10 -31.63 -32.91 3.64
N PRO A 11 -32.12 -33.77 2.73
CA PRO A 11 -31.70 -35.15 2.65
C PRO A 11 -30.48 -35.25 1.73
N PHE A 12 -29.28 -35.28 2.31
CA PHE A 12 -28.11 -35.84 1.64
C PHE A 12 -27.42 -36.83 2.57
N GLY A 13 -27.53 -38.11 2.21
CA GLY A 13 -26.65 -39.22 2.60
C GLY A 13 -26.20 -39.31 4.06
N ALA A 14 -26.87 -40.17 4.83
CA ALA A 14 -26.40 -40.97 5.99
C ALA A 14 -25.44 -40.40 7.06
N PHE A 15 -25.11 -39.10 7.07
CA PHE A 15 -24.36 -38.44 8.13
C PHE A 15 -25.07 -37.16 8.56
N TRP A 16 -25.51 -37.14 9.81
CA TRP A 16 -26.12 -35.97 10.42
C TRP A 16 -25.02 -34.95 10.76
N VAL A 17 -24.76 -34.00 9.87
CA VAL A 17 -23.90 -32.86 10.18
C VAL A 17 -24.79 -31.74 10.73
N VAL A 18 -24.72 -31.50 12.04
CA VAL A 18 -25.31 -30.31 12.66
C VAL A 18 -24.43 -29.12 12.27
N PHE A 19 -24.87 -28.33 11.30
CA PHE A 19 -24.27 -27.02 11.05
C PHE A 19 -24.66 -26.07 12.18
N LEU A 20 -23.77 -25.92 13.16
CA LEU A 20 -23.82 -24.78 14.07
C LEU A 20 -23.26 -23.57 13.33
N TRP A 21 -24.14 -22.73 12.80
CA TRP A 21 -23.74 -21.39 12.34
C TRP A 21 -23.60 -20.49 13.57
N GLU A 22 -22.36 -20.20 14.00
CA GLU A 22 -22.11 -19.00 14.81
C GLU A 22 -22.22 -17.79 13.89
N SER A 23 -23.24 -16.96 14.08
CA SER A 23 -23.27 -15.62 13.49
C SER A 23 -22.31 -14.72 14.28
N GLY A 24 -21.02 -15.01 14.15
CA GLY A 24 -19.95 -14.12 14.53
C GLY A 24 -19.97 -12.89 13.62
N ALA A 25 -19.82 -11.73 14.26
CA ALA A 25 -19.78 -10.40 13.67
C ALA A 25 -21.11 -9.85 13.12
N SER A 26 -22.03 -9.54 14.03
CA SER A 26 -22.93 -8.41 13.78
C SER A 26 -22.09 -7.14 13.76
N SER A 27 -21.65 -6.68 12.59
CA SER A 27 -21.33 -5.27 12.42
C SER A 27 -22.65 -4.55 12.68
N ILE A 28 -22.77 -3.93 13.84
CA ILE A 28 -23.93 -3.09 14.16
C ILE A 28 -23.91 -1.92 13.18
N ARG A 29 -24.65 -2.06 12.08
CA ARG A 29 -24.93 -1.00 11.14
C ARG A 29 -26.10 -0.20 11.70
N THR A 30 -25.88 0.51 12.81
CA THR A 30 -26.81 1.56 13.23
C THR A 30 -26.51 2.79 12.39
N THR A 31 -27.12 2.87 11.22
CA THR A 31 -27.26 4.14 10.50
C THR A 31 -28.28 5.01 11.23
N ALA A 32 -27.94 5.46 12.44
CA ALA A 32 -28.51 6.70 12.95
C ALA A 32 -27.75 7.82 12.21
N SER A 33 -28.24 8.16 11.01
CA SER A 33 -27.89 9.42 10.36
C SER A 33 -28.45 10.53 11.25
N VAL A 34 -27.63 11.01 12.20
CA VAL A 34 -27.93 12.26 12.88
C VAL A 34 -28.03 13.32 11.80
N ASP A 35 -29.23 13.88 11.66
CA ASP A 35 -29.58 14.90 10.69
C ASP A 35 -28.81 16.18 11.04
N THR A 36 -27.62 16.33 10.47
CA THR A 36 -26.75 17.49 10.68
C THR A 36 -27.28 18.75 10.00
N SER A 37 -28.38 18.69 9.24
CA SER A 37 -28.95 19.83 8.52
C SER A 37 -29.58 20.89 9.43
N ARG A 38 -29.81 20.58 10.72
CA ARG A 38 -30.41 21.48 11.72
C ARG A 38 -29.43 22.07 12.73
N MET A 39 -28.16 21.64 12.71
CA MET A 39 -27.14 22.21 13.58
C MET A 39 -26.36 23.26 12.81
N GLU A 40 -26.33 24.49 13.33
CA GLU A 40 -25.43 25.53 12.82
C GLU A 40 -24.00 25.01 12.88
N CYS A 41 -23.30 25.08 11.75
CA CYS A 41 -21.95 24.56 11.65
C CYS A 41 -20.97 25.48 12.41
N PRO A 42 -20.23 24.98 13.41
CA PRO A 42 -19.32 25.79 14.22
C PRO A 42 -18.13 26.32 13.41
N ASP A 43 -17.41 27.30 13.96
CA ASP A 43 -16.27 27.94 13.28
C ASP A 43 -15.20 26.94 12.86
N ASN A 44 -14.84 26.00 13.76
CA ASN A 44 -13.88 24.93 13.51
C ASN A 44 -14.40 23.80 12.59
N LYS A 45 -15.67 23.88 12.15
CA LYS A 45 -16.33 22.93 11.26
C LYS A 45 -16.42 21.48 11.81
N ILE A 46 -16.19 21.29 13.12
CA ILE A 46 -16.25 19.99 13.81
C ILE A 46 -17.57 19.88 14.58
N LEU A 47 -18.39 18.90 14.19
CA LEU A 47 -19.60 18.48 14.87
C LEU A 47 -19.33 17.29 15.79
N THR A 48 -19.97 17.27 16.96
CA THR A 48 -19.95 16.12 17.87
C THR A 48 -21.28 15.42 17.79
N VAL A 49 -21.26 14.14 17.40
CA VAL A 49 -22.45 13.32 17.21
C VAL A 49 -22.52 12.28 18.32
N GLU A 50 -23.63 12.27 19.05
CA GLU A 50 -23.95 11.26 20.05
C GLU A 50 -24.53 10.00 19.39
N TYR A 51 -24.13 8.83 19.87
CA TYR A 51 -24.67 7.54 19.44
C TYR A 51 -24.64 6.52 20.58
N SER A 52 -25.52 5.53 20.53
CA SER A 52 -25.52 4.43 21.50
C SER A 52 -24.37 3.46 21.24
N CYS A 53 -23.67 3.08 22.30
CA CYS A 53 -22.55 2.15 22.26
C CYS A 53 -22.54 1.25 23.50
N VAL A 54 -21.77 0.17 23.46
CA VAL A 54 -21.60 -0.74 24.60
C VAL A 54 -20.16 -0.64 25.09
N ARG A 55 -19.95 -0.40 26.38
CA ARG A 55 -18.60 -0.35 26.98
C ARG A 55 -18.08 -1.75 27.29
N ALA A 56 -16.77 -1.88 27.47
CA ALA A 56 -16.13 -3.11 27.95
C ALA A 56 -16.73 -3.51 29.31
N GLY A 57 -17.66 -4.46 29.31
CA GLY A 57 -18.53 -4.78 30.44
C GLY A 57 -20.01 -4.99 30.07
N GLY A 58 -20.40 -4.79 28.81
CA GLY A 58 -21.76 -5.10 28.34
C GLY A 58 -22.82 -4.07 28.73
N MET A 59 -22.43 -2.96 29.34
CA MET A 59 -23.33 -1.87 29.70
C MET A 59 -23.57 -0.94 28.51
N ASN A 60 -24.84 -0.66 28.21
CA ASN A 60 -25.24 0.38 27.27
C ASN A 60 -24.76 1.75 27.77
N SER A 61 -24.21 2.55 26.87
CA SER A 61 -23.68 3.87 27.14
C SER A 61 -23.89 4.78 25.94
N THR A 62 -23.78 6.09 26.14
CA THR A 62 -23.72 7.06 25.05
C THR A 62 -22.26 7.37 24.74
N CYS A 63 -21.93 7.31 23.45
CA CYS A 63 -20.62 7.61 22.92
C CYS A 63 -20.70 8.84 22.02
N PHE A 64 -19.57 9.53 21.88
CA PHE A 64 -19.46 10.73 21.08
C PHE A 64 -18.43 10.50 19.98
N ARG A 65 -18.76 10.86 18.75
CA ARG A 65 -17.82 10.88 17.62
C ARG A 65 -17.75 12.27 17.01
N ARG A 66 -16.56 12.67 16.56
CA ARG A 66 -16.37 13.90 15.80
C ARG A 66 -16.67 13.65 14.32
N LYS A 67 -17.39 14.56 13.68
CA LYS A 67 -17.69 14.56 12.24
C LYS A 67 -17.48 15.98 11.71
N CYS A 68 -17.06 16.14 10.45
CA CYS A 68 -17.04 17.45 9.83
C CYS A 68 -18.43 17.85 9.30
N CYS A 69 -18.66 19.15 9.13
CA CYS A 69 -19.84 19.66 8.43
C CYS A 69 -19.89 19.18 6.97
N GLU A 70 -21.04 19.35 6.33
CA GLU A 70 -21.21 19.00 4.91
C GLU A 70 -20.22 19.77 4.01
N GLY A 71 -19.60 19.07 3.06
CA GLY A 71 -18.55 19.61 2.20
C GLY A 71 -17.16 19.69 2.84
N PHE A 72 -17.00 19.21 4.08
CA PHE A 72 -15.72 19.12 4.77
C PHE A 72 -15.40 17.68 5.15
N ARG A 73 -14.11 17.35 5.11
CA ARG A 73 -13.56 16.06 5.53
C ARG A 73 -12.47 16.22 6.57
N PHE A 74 -12.23 15.16 7.33
CA PHE A 74 -11.26 15.18 8.42
C PHE A 74 -9.86 14.85 7.90
N VAL A 75 -8.93 15.80 7.98
CA VAL A 75 -7.54 15.67 7.54
C VAL A 75 -6.64 16.13 8.68
N MET A 76 -5.74 15.25 9.15
CA MET A 76 -4.72 15.58 10.16
C MET A 76 -5.24 16.37 11.40
N GLY A 77 -6.42 16.00 11.91
CA GLY A 77 -7.00 16.65 13.10
C GLY A 77 -7.92 17.84 12.82
N GLN A 78 -8.04 18.27 11.56
CA GLN A 78 -8.81 19.45 11.15
C GLN A 78 -9.87 19.09 10.10
N CYS A 79 -10.90 19.92 9.97
CA CYS A 79 -11.90 19.81 8.90
C CYS A 79 -11.49 20.71 7.74
N ILE A 80 -11.14 20.11 6.60
CA ILE A 80 -10.72 20.78 5.37
C ILE A 80 -11.81 20.59 4.31
N PRO A 81 -12.10 21.58 3.44
CA PRO A 81 -13.06 21.39 2.36
C PRO A 81 -12.69 20.21 1.46
N GLU A 82 -13.69 19.45 1.02
CA GLU A 82 -13.49 18.30 0.13
C GLU A 82 -12.92 18.67 -1.24
N SER A 83 -13.07 19.95 -1.65
CA SER A 83 -12.50 20.49 -2.89
C SER A 83 -11.00 20.79 -2.82
N VAL A 84 -10.38 20.73 -1.64
CA VAL A 84 -8.96 21.01 -1.47
C VAL A 84 -8.15 19.72 -1.65
N ASP A 85 -7.22 19.77 -2.61
CA ASP A 85 -6.19 18.76 -2.74
C ASP A 85 -5.17 18.89 -1.62
N VAL A 86 -5.18 17.91 -0.72
CA VAL A 86 -4.28 17.82 0.44
C VAL A 86 -2.84 17.48 0.02
N CYS A 87 -2.65 16.87 -1.16
CA CYS A 87 -1.36 16.50 -1.70
C CYS A 87 -0.69 17.66 -2.47
N ALA A 88 -1.45 18.67 -2.91
CA ALA A 88 -0.89 19.85 -3.59
C ALA A 88 0.10 20.65 -2.73
N ALA A 89 -0.01 20.55 -1.40
CA ALA A 89 0.92 21.17 -0.46
C ALA A 89 2.21 20.35 -0.22
N SER A 90 2.47 19.33 -1.06
CA SER A 90 3.61 18.39 -0.95
C SER A 90 3.91 17.94 0.49
N PRO A 91 2.94 17.38 1.22
CA PRO A 91 3.15 16.92 2.60
C PRO A 91 4.08 15.70 2.70
N CYS A 92 4.33 15.02 1.58
CA CYS A 92 5.18 13.85 1.46
C CYS A 92 6.43 14.18 0.63
N GLU A 93 7.53 13.46 0.84
CA GLU A 93 8.77 13.62 0.05
C GLU A 93 8.63 13.03 -1.36
N GLN A 94 8.01 11.85 -1.46
CA GLN A 94 7.80 11.14 -2.73
C GLN A 94 6.31 11.08 -3.06
N GLN A 95 5.67 9.92 -2.91
CA GLN A 95 4.28 9.76 -3.32
C GLN A 95 3.32 10.17 -2.20
N CYS A 96 2.28 10.91 -2.57
CA CYS A 96 1.17 11.29 -1.71
C CYS A 96 -0.13 10.71 -2.28
N THR A 97 -0.88 10.01 -1.44
CA THR A 97 -2.22 9.53 -1.79
C THR A 97 -3.19 9.95 -0.69
N ASP A 98 -4.37 10.38 -1.12
CA ASP A 98 -5.44 10.78 -0.21
C ASP A 98 -6.49 9.67 -0.12
N ASN A 99 -6.61 9.09 1.06
CA ASN A 99 -7.56 8.04 1.36
C ASN A 99 -8.62 8.57 2.32
N PHE A 100 -9.62 9.28 1.77
CA PHE A 100 -10.72 9.89 2.52
C PHE A 100 -10.26 10.76 3.69
N GLY A 101 -9.27 11.62 3.45
CA GLY A 101 -8.71 12.53 4.46
C GLY A 101 -7.58 11.94 5.30
N ARG A 102 -7.31 10.63 5.17
CA ARG A 102 -6.03 10.06 5.56
C ARG A 102 -5.02 10.32 4.44
N VAL A 103 -4.08 11.22 4.68
CA VAL A 103 -2.91 11.37 3.82
C VAL A 103 -2.00 10.17 4.05
N VAL A 104 -1.82 9.35 3.02
CA VAL A 104 -0.92 8.21 3.01
C VAL A 104 0.22 8.57 2.09
N CYS A 105 1.39 8.79 2.67
CA CYS A 105 2.61 8.90 1.90
C CYS A 105 3.14 7.51 1.57
N THR A 106 3.70 7.31 0.37
CA THR A 106 4.39 6.09 -0.10
C THR A 106 5.74 6.45 -0.71
N CYS A 107 6.68 5.50 -0.69
CA CYS A 107 7.96 5.65 -1.37
C CYS A 107 7.91 5.00 -2.76
N TYR A 108 8.76 5.47 -3.67
CA TYR A 108 9.00 4.83 -4.96
C TYR A 108 9.62 3.43 -4.75
N PRO A 109 9.48 2.52 -5.73
CA PRO A 109 10.22 1.26 -5.72
C PRO A 109 11.73 1.51 -5.56
N GLY A 110 12.42 0.65 -4.82
CA GLY A 110 13.84 0.85 -4.46
C GLY A 110 14.06 1.77 -3.27
N TYR A 111 13.00 2.28 -2.64
CA TYR A 111 13.08 3.08 -1.42
C TYR A 111 12.28 2.46 -0.27
N ARG A 112 12.71 2.70 0.96
CA ARG A 112 12.06 2.27 2.21
C ARG A 112 11.77 3.46 3.11
N PHE A 113 10.75 3.32 3.95
CA PHE A 113 10.44 4.34 4.95
C PHE A 113 11.43 4.36 6.09
N ASP A 114 11.90 5.56 6.41
CA ASP A 114 12.63 5.83 7.63
C ASP A 114 11.65 6.20 8.76
N ARG A 115 11.50 5.29 9.73
CA ARG A 115 10.57 5.48 10.85
C ARG A 115 11.15 6.37 11.95
N ASP A 116 12.46 6.47 12.04
CA ASP A 116 13.17 7.18 13.11
C ASP A 116 13.18 8.69 12.85
N ARG A 117 13.33 9.09 11.58
CA ARG A 117 13.28 10.52 11.19
C ARG A 117 11.86 11.09 11.06
N HIS A 118 10.82 10.24 11.02
CA HIS A 118 9.42 10.68 11.04
C HIS A 118 9.01 11.34 12.37
N GLN A 119 9.77 11.15 13.45
CA GLN A 119 9.47 11.77 14.75
C GLN A 119 9.85 13.26 14.80
N ASN A 120 10.78 13.70 13.94
CA ASN A 120 11.34 15.06 13.97
C ASN A 120 11.07 15.89 12.70
N HIS A 121 10.70 15.26 11.57
CA HIS A 121 10.37 15.96 10.33
C HIS A 121 8.90 15.80 9.94
N LYS A 122 8.31 16.90 9.49
CA LYS A 122 6.91 17.06 9.07
C LYS A 122 6.50 16.23 7.83
N SER A 123 7.45 15.50 7.23
CA SER A 123 7.24 14.64 6.07
C SER A 123 7.94 13.28 6.29
N PRO A 124 7.30 12.16 5.93
CA PRO A 124 7.96 10.85 5.89
C PRO A 124 9.14 10.89 4.93
N TYR A 125 10.26 10.34 5.40
CA TYR A 125 11.52 10.31 4.67
C TYR A 125 11.70 8.95 3.98
N CYS A 126 11.95 8.97 2.68
CA CYS A 126 12.18 7.79 1.86
C CYS A 126 13.68 7.59 1.67
N LEU A 127 14.22 6.54 2.29
CA LEU A 127 15.61 6.14 2.14
C LEU A 127 15.77 5.18 0.98
N ASP A 128 16.82 5.39 0.20
CA ASP A 128 17.27 4.41 -0.78
C ASP A 128 17.53 3.05 -0.11
N ILE A 129 17.14 1.97 -0.79
CA ILE A 129 17.45 0.60 -0.37
C ILE A 129 18.77 0.24 -1.04
N ASP A 130 19.82 0.06 -0.24
CA ASP A 130 21.07 -0.46 -0.78
C ASP A 130 20.95 -1.97 -0.98
N GLU A 131 20.64 -2.40 -2.20
CA GLU A 131 20.57 -3.83 -2.51
C GLU A 131 21.95 -4.51 -2.53
N CYS A 132 23.05 -3.75 -2.57
CA CYS A 132 24.41 -4.28 -2.54
C CYS A 132 24.88 -4.61 -1.12
N GLU A 133 24.37 -3.93 -0.10
CA GLU A 133 24.63 -4.28 1.31
C GLU A 133 23.92 -5.57 1.75
N ASP A 134 22.82 -5.94 1.09
CA ASP A 134 22.10 -7.18 1.39
C ASP A 134 22.73 -8.39 0.68
N SER A 135 23.91 -8.78 1.17
CA SER A 135 24.72 -9.90 0.66
C SER A 135 24.02 -11.26 0.66
N SER A 136 22.85 -11.36 1.29
CA SER A 136 22.07 -12.60 1.40
C SER A 136 21.35 -12.99 0.10
N ARG A 137 21.18 -12.05 -0.85
CA ARG A 137 20.31 -12.24 -2.02
C ARG A 137 21.01 -12.56 -3.34
N GLY A 138 22.35 -12.56 -3.38
CA GLY A 138 23.09 -12.83 -4.61
C GLY A 138 22.64 -11.93 -5.76
N VAL A 139 22.66 -10.61 -5.53
CA VAL A 139 22.01 -9.62 -6.40
C VAL A 139 22.72 -9.48 -7.75
N CYS A 140 24.04 -9.66 -7.79
CA CYS A 140 24.89 -9.66 -8.98
C CYS A 140 25.88 -10.83 -8.94
N ASP A 141 26.26 -11.37 -10.10
CA ASP A 141 27.29 -12.41 -10.21
C ASP A 141 28.69 -11.92 -9.82
N HIS A 142 28.98 -10.65 -10.11
CA HIS A 142 30.29 -10.04 -9.95
C HIS A 142 30.19 -8.79 -9.06
N GLU A 143 30.29 -7.59 -9.63
CA GLU A 143 30.30 -6.33 -8.89
C GLU A 143 28.89 -5.75 -8.83
N CYS A 144 28.45 -5.31 -7.66
CA CYS A 144 27.20 -4.58 -7.43
C CYS A 144 27.52 -3.11 -7.16
N VAL A 145 26.81 -2.21 -7.84
CA VAL A 145 26.90 -0.76 -7.65
C VAL A 145 25.51 -0.25 -7.30
N ASN A 146 25.35 0.25 -6.06
CA ASN A 146 24.09 0.83 -5.63
C ASN A 146 23.84 2.18 -6.34
N THR A 147 22.58 2.47 -6.67
CA THR A 147 22.14 3.71 -7.33
C THR A 147 20.84 4.20 -6.70
N MET A 148 20.50 5.47 -6.86
CA MET A 148 19.26 5.99 -6.25
C MET A 148 18.00 5.31 -6.81
N GLY A 149 17.34 4.48 -6.01
CA GLY A 149 16.14 3.71 -6.32
C GLY A 149 16.39 2.37 -7.03
N SER A 150 17.64 1.94 -7.20
CA SER A 150 17.99 0.69 -7.88
C SER A 150 19.45 0.30 -7.71
N PHE A 151 19.92 -0.72 -8.41
CA PHE A 151 21.33 -1.09 -8.45
C PHE A 151 21.72 -1.48 -9.87
N GLN A 152 23.03 -1.52 -10.13
CA GLN A 152 23.59 -2.01 -11.39
C GLN A 152 24.66 -3.06 -11.13
N CYS A 153 24.59 -4.15 -11.89
CA CYS A 153 25.61 -5.18 -11.88
C CYS A 153 26.67 -4.91 -12.95
N ARG A 154 27.93 -5.09 -12.60
CA ARG A 154 29.08 -4.96 -13.50
C ARG A 154 29.85 -6.26 -13.57
N CYS A 155 30.20 -6.66 -14.79
CA CYS A 155 30.99 -7.86 -15.03
C CYS A 155 32.48 -7.52 -15.15
N HIS A 156 33.32 -8.40 -14.61
CA HIS A 156 34.76 -8.36 -14.84
C HIS A 156 35.11 -8.52 -16.32
N THR A 157 36.30 -8.05 -16.70
CA THR A 157 36.83 -8.19 -18.07
C THR A 157 36.78 -9.64 -18.56
N GLY A 158 36.30 -9.85 -19.79
CA GLY A 158 36.11 -11.19 -20.37
C GLY A 158 34.70 -11.78 -20.19
N TYR A 159 33.80 -11.03 -19.55
CA TYR A 159 32.39 -11.38 -19.37
C TYR A 159 31.47 -10.25 -19.86
N PHE A 160 30.28 -10.61 -20.33
CA PHE A 160 29.21 -9.67 -20.65
C PHE A 160 28.04 -9.84 -19.68
N LEU A 161 27.36 -8.73 -19.39
CA LEU A 161 26.14 -8.74 -18.60
C LEU A 161 25.01 -9.41 -19.39
N ALA A 162 24.38 -10.42 -18.82
CA ALA A 162 23.28 -11.15 -19.43
C ALA A 162 21.99 -10.31 -19.47
N ALA A 163 20.98 -10.82 -20.18
CA ALA A 163 19.69 -10.14 -20.36
C ALA A 163 18.90 -9.95 -19.06
N ASP A 164 19.19 -10.73 -18.01
CA ASP A 164 18.62 -10.58 -16.67
C ASP A 164 19.23 -9.42 -15.87
N GLN A 165 20.25 -8.74 -16.44
CA GLN A 165 20.98 -7.63 -15.84
C GLN A 165 21.69 -7.96 -14.53
N ARG A 166 21.91 -9.25 -14.25
CA ARG A 166 22.52 -9.73 -12.99
C ARG A 166 23.63 -10.74 -13.24
N SER A 167 23.44 -11.61 -14.22
CA SER A 167 24.37 -12.69 -14.51
C SER A 167 25.48 -12.23 -15.46
N CYS A 168 26.66 -12.82 -15.31
CA CYS A 168 27.82 -12.52 -16.16
C CYS A 168 28.20 -13.75 -16.98
N VAL A 169 28.10 -13.63 -18.31
CA VAL A 169 28.43 -14.71 -19.25
C VAL A 169 29.79 -14.52 -19.88
N LEU A 170 30.60 -15.59 -19.93
CA LEU A 170 31.88 -15.57 -20.61
C LEU A 170 31.72 -15.23 -22.10
N VAL A 171 32.55 -14.30 -22.59
CA VAL A 171 32.57 -13.88 -24.00
C VAL A 171 32.78 -15.06 -24.95
N HIS A 172 33.53 -16.08 -24.53
CA HIS A 172 33.83 -17.28 -25.34
C HIS A 172 32.69 -18.31 -25.40
N ASN A 173 31.63 -18.16 -24.60
CA ASN A 173 30.45 -19.04 -24.63
C ASN A 173 29.35 -18.56 -25.58
N LEU A 174 29.55 -17.41 -26.25
CA LEU A 174 28.64 -16.92 -27.30
C LEU A 174 28.82 -17.65 -28.64
N SER A 175 29.73 -18.62 -28.71
CA SER A 175 30.03 -19.42 -29.91
C SER A 175 29.60 -20.89 -29.84
N SER A 176 28.81 -21.32 -28.84
CA SER A 176 28.39 -22.73 -28.71
C SER A 176 26.88 -22.99 -28.85
N SER A 177 26.08 -21.99 -29.23
CA SER A 177 24.82 -22.24 -29.95
C SER A 177 25.04 -21.90 -31.40
N GLY A 178 25.32 -22.92 -32.21
CA GLY A 178 25.60 -22.78 -33.63
C GLY A 178 24.52 -22.02 -34.38
N LYS A 179 24.78 -20.74 -34.62
CA LYS A 179 24.40 -20.03 -35.85
C LYS A 179 25.34 -18.84 -36.01
N SER A 180 26.24 -19.00 -36.98
CA SER A 180 27.02 -17.91 -37.55
C SER A 180 26.10 -16.88 -38.19
N ASP A 181 26.65 -15.67 -38.35
CA ASP A 181 26.21 -14.55 -39.18
C ASP A 181 25.34 -13.55 -38.42
N THR A 182 25.84 -12.40 -37.98
CA THR A 182 26.35 -11.36 -38.90
C THR A 182 27.24 -10.35 -38.18
N LEU A 183 28.44 -10.19 -38.75
CA LEU A 183 29.32 -9.03 -38.77
C LEU A 183 28.67 -7.68 -38.37
N MET A 184 29.10 -7.07 -37.27
CA MET A 184 29.10 -5.60 -37.16
C MET A 184 30.45 -5.09 -37.66
N SER A 185 30.54 -4.92 -38.98
CA SER A 185 31.52 -4.03 -39.57
C SER A 185 30.77 -3.06 -40.46
N SER A 186 31.00 -1.79 -40.16
CA SER A 186 30.70 -0.58 -40.95
C SER A 186 30.40 -0.83 -42.44
N GLY A 187 29.23 -0.40 -42.91
CA GLY A 187 28.94 -0.38 -44.34
C GLY A 187 27.48 0.00 -44.65
N THR A 188 27.27 1.29 -44.89
CA THR A 188 26.12 1.95 -45.56
C THR A 188 25.00 1.05 -46.14
N CYS A 189 23.76 1.24 -45.64
CA CYS A 189 22.55 0.77 -46.30
C CYS A 189 22.09 1.76 -47.37
N SER A 190 21.84 1.26 -48.59
CA SER A 190 21.00 1.94 -49.58
C SER A 190 19.95 0.95 -50.07
N PHE A 191 18.67 1.27 -49.85
CA PHE A 191 17.58 0.71 -50.63
C PHE A 191 17.43 1.56 -51.89
N THR A 192 17.17 0.88 -53.01
CA THR A 192 16.90 1.45 -54.35
C THR A 192 15.76 2.46 -54.32
#